data_AF-A0A925C1R8-F1
#
_entry.id   AF-A0A925C1R8-F1
#
_cell.length_a   1.000
_cell.length_b   1.000
_cell.length_c   1.000
_cell.angle_alpha   90.00
_cell.angle_beta   90.00
_cell.angle_gamma   90.00
#
_symmetry.space_group_name_H-M   'P 1'
#
loop_
_entity.id
_entity.type
_entity.pdbx_description
1 polymer ?
#
loop_
_entity_poly.entity_id
_entity_poly.type
_entity_poly.pdbx_seq_one_letter_code
_entity_poly.pdbx_strand_id
1 'polypeptide(L)'
;MEQLRWNGHPVCPYCNEQKPYKLKDGKTYRCRSKTCRKDFTVTIGTIFDNTKLPLSTWFASLYMVTHHEQGISSLRLSRDLGVTQKTAWFVLHRIRHIVSEED
;
A
#
# COMPACT_ATOMS: atom_id res chain seq x y z
N MET A 1 1.99 8.13 -5.40
CA MET A 1 2.52 6.74 -5.29
C MET A 1 3.38 6.35 -6.47
N GLU A 2 2.97 6.59 -7.72
CA GLU A 2 3.73 6.20 -8.92
C GLU A 2 5.15 6.78 -8.91
N GLN A 3 5.30 8.06 -8.55
CA GLN A 3 6.62 8.70 -8.44
C GLN A 3 7.51 8.04 -7.39
N LEU A 4 7.00 7.83 -6.17
CA LEU A 4 7.77 7.25 -5.07
C LEU A 4 8.21 5.82 -5.35
N ARG A 5 7.34 5.01 -5.97
CA ARG A 5 7.63 3.58 -6.20
C ARG A 5 8.47 3.34 -7.45
N TRP A 6 8.23 4.10 -8.52
CA TRP A 6 8.73 3.79 -9.85
C TRP A 6 9.51 4.93 -10.50
N ASN A 7 9.66 6.08 -9.82
CA ASN A 7 10.29 7.27 -10.38
C ASN A 7 9.73 7.66 -11.76
N GLY A 8 8.42 7.47 -11.98
CA GLY A 8 7.77 7.74 -13.26
C GLY A 8 7.89 6.62 -14.31
N HIS A 9 8.54 5.49 -14.00
CA HIS A 9 8.73 4.35 -14.91
C HIS A 9 8.03 3.09 -14.41
N PRO A 10 6.72 2.90 -14.67
CA PRO A 10 5.99 1.73 -14.18
C PRO A 10 6.60 0.41 -14.66
N VAL A 11 6.67 -0.55 -13.74
CA VAL A 11 7.19 -1.91 -13.99
C VAL A 11 6.17 -2.94 -13.51
N CYS A 12 5.98 -4.01 -14.29
CA CYS A 12 5.09 -5.11 -13.93
C CYS A 12 5.61 -5.87 -12.70
N PRO A 13 4.84 -5.95 -11.60
CA PRO A 13 5.26 -6.65 -10.38
C PRO A 13 5.28 -8.18 -10.54
N TYR A 14 4.72 -8.72 -11.62
CA TYR A 14 4.64 -10.18 -11.83
C TYR A 14 5.76 -10.74 -12.72
N CYS A 15 6.30 -9.92 -13.63
CA CYS A 15 7.28 -10.39 -14.62
C CYS A 15 8.36 -9.36 -14.96
N ASN A 16 8.43 -8.25 -14.22
CA ASN A 16 9.40 -7.16 -14.39
C ASN A 16 9.45 -6.48 -15.77
N GLU A 17 8.44 -6.73 -16.61
CA GLU A 17 8.29 -6.04 -17.90
C GLU A 17 8.07 -4.53 -17.66
N GLN A 18 8.83 -3.72 -18.40
CA GLN A 18 8.76 -2.27 -18.30
C GLN A 18 7.67 -1.69 -19.20
N LYS A 19 7.28 -0.42 -18.95
CA LYS A 19 6.36 0.34 -19.80
C LYS A 19 5.01 -0.39 -20.05
N PRO A 20 4.31 -0.82 -18.97
CA PRO A 20 2.95 -1.34 -19.07
C PRO A 20 1.99 -0.24 -19.59
N TYR A 21 0.83 -0.66 -20.09
CA TYR A 21 -0.20 0.26 -20.58
C TYR A 21 -1.10 0.71 -19.43
N LYS A 22 -1.33 2.02 -19.29
CA LYS A 22 -2.32 2.54 -18.34
C LYS A 22 -3.73 2.37 -18.91
N LEU A 23 -4.64 1.82 -18.13
CA LEU A 23 -6.04 1.58 -18.51
C LEU A 23 -6.89 2.84 -18.33
N LYS A 24 -8.13 2.80 -18.85
CA LYS A 24 -9.07 3.93 -18.88
C LYS A 24 -9.43 4.47 -17.49
N ASP A 25 -9.40 3.63 -16.46
CA ASP A 25 -9.67 4.04 -15.07
C ASP A 25 -8.56 4.92 -14.47
N GLY A 26 -7.41 5.04 -15.14
CA GLY A 26 -6.32 5.92 -14.75
C GLY A 26 -5.55 5.48 -13.51
N LYS A 27 -5.80 4.28 -12.97
CA LYS A 27 -5.10 3.73 -11.79
C LYS A 27 -4.51 2.35 -12.06
N THR A 28 -5.11 1.62 -13.00
CA THR A 28 -4.73 0.26 -13.36
C THR A 28 -3.79 0.27 -14.55
N TYR A 29 -2.81 -0.61 -14.49
CA TYR A 29 -1.83 -0.89 -15.53
C TYR A 29 -2.01 -2.32 -16.03
N ARG A 30 -1.84 -2.53 -17.32
CA ARG A 30 -1.78 -3.86 -17.94
C ARG A 30 -0.39 -4.15 -18.45
N CYS A 31 0.14 -5.29 -18.06
CA CYS A 31 1.44 -5.75 -18.52
C CYS A 31 1.49 -5.86 -20.06
N ARG A 32 2.59 -5.39 -20.66
CA ARG A 32 2.83 -5.44 -22.11
C ARG A 32 3.26 -6.82 -22.60
N SER A 33 3.90 -7.61 -21.74
CA SER A 33 4.31 -8.97 -22.07
C SER A 33 3.10 -9.81 -22.49
N LYS A 34 3.22 -10.48 -23.64
CA LYS A 34 2.16 -11.35 -24.21
C LYS A 34 1.89 -12.57 -23.33
N THR A 35 2.88 -13.04 -22.57
CA THR A 35 2.74 -14.18 -21.67
C THR A 35 2.18 -13.78 -20.31
N CYS A 36 2.48 -12.57 -19.83
CA CYS A 36 1.96 -12.09 -18.55
C CYS A 36 0.54 -11.55 -18.66
N ARG A 37 0.33 -10.46 -19.41
CA ARG A 37 -0.97 -9.77 -19.63
C ARG A 37 -1.80 -9.42 -18.38
N LYS A 38 -1.26 -9.62 -17.18
CA LYS A 38 -1.93 -9.35 -15.90
C LYS A 38 -2.12 -7.85 -15.68
N ASP A 39 -3.18 -7.54 -14.94
CA ASP A 39 -3.48 -6.20 -14.46
C ASP A 39 -2.88 -5.99 -13.08
N PHE A 40 -2.41 -4.77 -12.83
CA PHE A 40 -1.91 -4.36 -11.54
C PHE A 40 -2.11 -2.88 -11.33
N THR A 41 -2.15 -2.47 -10.08
CA THR A 41 -2.09 -1.08 -9.66
C THR A 41 -0.72 -0.80 -9.04
N VAL A 42 -0.45 0.47 -8.77
CA VAL A 42 0.75 0.90 -8.03
C VAL A 42 0.83 0.35 -6.60
N THR A 43 -0.24 -0.23 -6.07
CA THR A 43 -0.29 -0.82 -4.71
C THR A 43 0.01 -2.32 -4.68
N ILE A 44 0.02 -3.01 -5.82
CA ILE A 44 0.26 -4.48 -5.85
C ILE A 44 1.62 -4.82 -5.25
N GLY A 45 1.69 -5.78 -4.33
CA GLY A 45 2.94 -6.18 -3.66
C GLY A 45 3.47 -5.11 -2.70
N THR A 46 2.60 -4.25 -2.18
CA THR A 46 2.91 -3.31 -1.09
C THR A 46 1.99 -3.56 0.09
N ILE A 47 2.26 -2.88 1.21
CA ILE A 47 1.42 -2.93 2.42
C ILE A 47 -0.03 -2.47 2.14
N PHE A 48 -0.19 -1.66 1.09
CA PHE A 48 -1.46 -1.10 0.62
C PHE A 48 -2.20 -2.03 -0.35
N ASP A 49 -1.67 -3.23 -0.62
CA ASP A 49 -2.28 -4.14 -1.58
C ASP A 49 -3.67 -4.61 -1.11
N ASN A 50 -4.60 -4.67 -2.08
CA ASN A 50 -6.00 -5.03 -1.92
C ASN A 50 -6.72 -4.28 -0.79
N THR A 51 -6.28 -3.06 -0.47
CA THR A 51 -6.93 -2.24 0.55
C THR A 51 -8.10 -1.47 -0.03
N LYS A 52 -9.18 -1.37 0.75
CA LYS A 52 -10.30 -0.45 0.48
C LYS A 52 -10.13 0.89 1.19
N LEU A 53 -9.08 1.03 2.01
CA LEU A 53 -8.83 2.25 2.75
C LEU A 53 -8.14 3.28 1.85
N PRO A 54 -8.45 4.57 2.01
CA PRO A 54 -7.66 5.64 1.40
C PRO A 54 -6.19 5.51 1.81
N LEU A 55 -5.28 5.79 0.87
CA LEU A 55 -3.84 5.81 1.16
C LEU A 55 -3.47 6.87 2.22
N SER A 56 -4.24 7.95 2.33
CA SER A 56 -4.08 8.95 3.39
C SER A 56 -4.26 8.35 4.79
N THR A 57 -5.24 7.45 4.97
CA THR A 57 -5.44 6.73 6.24
C THR A 57 -4.23 5.85 6.56
N TRP A 58 -3.67 5.18 5.56
CA TRP A 58 -2.46 4.38 5.74
C TRP A 58 -1.23 5.21 6.11
N PHE A 59 -1.00 6.34 5.43
CA PHE A 59 0.14 7.21 5.75
C PHE A 59 0.01 7.87 7.11
N ALA A 60 -1.20 8.30 7.50
CA ALA A 60 -1.45 8.80 8.84
C ALA A 60 -1.18 7.71 9.90
N SER A 61 -1.61 6.48 9.63
CA SER A 61 -1.34 5.33 10.51
C SER A 61 0.16 5.06 10.65
N LEU A 62 0.89 5.06 9.53
CA LEU A 62 2.33 4.83 9.51
C LEU A 62 3.06 5.92 10.32
N TYR A 63 2.71 7.18 10.10
CA TYR A 63 3.24 8.32 10.86
C TYR A 63 3.02 8.15 12.37
N MET A 64 1.80 7.82 12.80
CA MET A 64 1.50 7.61 14.22
C MET A 64 2.29 6.43 14.79
N VAL A 65 2.39 5.32 14.07
CA VAL A 65 3.14 4.15 14.55
C VAL A 65 4.63 4.44 14.70
N THR A 66 5.24 5.18 13.77
CA THR A 66 6.69 5.47 13.81
C THR A 66 7.07 6.59 14.79
N HIS A 67 6.15 7.51 15.12
CA HIS A 67 6.42 8.61 16.05
C HIS A 67 6.14 8.27 17.52
N HIS A 68 5.49 7.15 17.82
CA HIS A 68 5.19 6.75 19.19
C HIS A 68 6.22 5.76 19.72
N GLU A 69 7.09 6.21 20.63
CA GLU A 69 8.18 5.43 21.25
C GLU A 69 7.70 4.16 21.97
N GLN A 70 6.47 4.16 22.49
CA GLN A 70 5.88 3.02 23.22
C GLN A 70 4.89 2.21 22.38
N GLY A 71 4.75 2.52 21.09
CA GLY A 71 3.73 1.95 20.21
C GLY A 71 2.31 2.48 20.47
N ILE A 72 1.46 2.39 19.45
CA ILE A 72 0.06 2.86 19.52
C ILE A 72 -0.92 1.68 19.66
N SER A 73 -1.95 1.82 20.50
CA SER A 73 -3.03 0.82 20.60
C SER A 73 -4.03 0.96 19.45
N SER A 74 -4.67 -0.15 19.04
CA SER A 74 -5.68 -0.10 17.96
C SER A 74 -6.88 0.78 18.31
N LEU A 75 -7.22 0.87 19.60
CA LEU A 75 -8.30 1.74 20.09
C LEU A 75 -7.93 3.23 19.98
N ARG A 76 -6.68 3.60 20.27
CA ARG A 76 -6.22 4.98 20.08
C ARG A 76 -6.17 5.34 18.60
N LEU A 77 -5.57 4.46 17.79
CA LEU A 77 -5.48 4.62 16.35
C LEU A 77 -6.86 4.75 15.70
N SER A 78 -7.87 4.00 16.17
CA SER A 78 -9.22 4.10 15.62
C SER A 78 -9.89 5.44 15.89
N ARG A 79 -9.66 6.02 17.08
CA ARG A 79 -10.17 7.35 17.45
C ARG A 79 -9.51 8.44 16.62
N ASP A 80 -8.19 8.38 16.50
CA ASP A 80 -7.42 9.41 15.80
C ASP A 80 -7.68 9.40 14.28
N LEU A 81 -7.96 8.23 13.69
CA LEU A 81 -8.27 8.08 12.26
C LEU A 81 -9.77 8.16 11.93
N GLY A 82 -10.66 8.13 12.92
CA GLY A 82 -12.10 8.07 12.69
C GLY A 82 -12.58 6.79 12.00
N VAL A 83 -11.88 5.66 12.21
CA VAL A 83 -12.24 4.35 11.64
C VAL A 83 -12.70 3.39 12.73
N THR A 84 -13.27 2.25 12.35
CA THR A 84 -13.60 1.22 13.34
C THR A 84 -12.35 0.66 14.00
N GLN A 85 -12.45 0.24 15.26
CA GLN A 85 -11.33 -0.40 15.97
C GLN A 85 -10.82 -1.66 15.26
N LYS A 86 -11.71 -2.42 14.60
CA LYS A 86 -11.35 -3.56 13.74
C LYS A 86 -10.48 -3.14 12.56
N THR A 87 -10.84 -2.05 11.88
CA THR A 87 -10.05 -1.48 10.78
C THR A 87 -8.68 -1.02 11.27
N ALA A 88 -8.64 -0.29 12.38
CA ALA A 88 -7.40 0.18 12.98
C ALA A 88 -6.49 -0.99 13.40
N TRP A 89 -7.05 -2.05 13.98
CA TRP A 89 -6.30 -3.26 14.32
C TRP A 89 -5.69 -3.93 13.08
N PHE A 90 -6.46 -4.06 11.99
CA PHE A 90 -5.96 -4.62 10.73
C PHE A 90 -4.80 -3.82 10.14
N VAL A 91 -4.93 -2.48 10.12
CA VAL A 91 -3.88 -1.57 9.63
C VAL A 91 -2.63 -1.68 10.50
N LEU A 92 -2.80 -1.60 11.83
CA LEU A 92 -1.71 -1.69 12.79
C LEU A 92 -0.95 -3.01 12.68
N HIS A 93 -1.67 -4.13 12.50
CA HIS A 93 -1.04 -5.44 12.35
C HIS A 93 -0.20 -5.53 11.07
N ARG A 94 -0.71 -5.02 9.94
CA ARG A 94 0.07 -4.97 8.69
C ARG A 94 1.31 -4.10 8.84
N ILE A 95 1.18 -2.89 9.40
CA ILE A 95 2.33 -1.99 9.59
C ILE A 95 3.40 -2.65 10.46
N ARG A 96 3.00 -3.23 11.60
CA ARG A 96 3.94 -3.90 12.51
C ARG A 96 4.63 -5.09 11.87
N HIS A 97 3.92 -5.91 11.09
CA HIS A 97 4.53 -7.03 10.39
C HIS A 97 5.70 -6.58 9.50
N ILE A 98 5.53 -5.47 8.78
CA ILE A 98 6.56 -4.97 7.87
C ILE A 98 7.72 -4.32 8.62
N VAL A 99 7.44 -3.57 9.69
CA VAL A 99 8.50 -2.96 10.52
C VAL A 99 9.30 -4.03 11.28
N SER A 100 8.67 -5.12 11.70
CA SER A 100 9.34 -6.24 12.39
C SER A 100 10.08 -7.20 11.46
N GLU A 101 9.89 -7.11 10.14
CA GLU A 101 10.64 -7.89 9.14
C GLU A 101 11.93 -7.18 8.68
N GLU A 102 12.29 -6.03 9.27
CA GLU A 102 13.53 -5.28 8.98
C GLU A 102 14.74 -5.67 9.85
N ASP A 103 14.75 -6.90 10.40
CA ASP A 103 15.89 -7.52 11.11
C ASP A 103 16.54 -8.67 10.32
#